data_AF-A0A846ND91-F1
#
_entry.id   AF-A0A846ND91-F1
#
_cell.length_a   1.000
_cell.length_b   1.000
_cell.length_c   1.000
_cell.angle_alpha   90.00
_cell.angle_beta   90.00
_cell.angle_gamma   90.00
#
_symmetry.space_group_name_H-M   'P 1'
#
loop_
_entity.id
_entity.type
_entity.pdbx_description
1 polymer ?
#
loop_
_entity_poly.entity_id
_entity_poly.type
_entity_poly.pdbx_seq_one_letter_code
_entity_poly.pdbx_strand_id
1 'polypeptide(L)'
;MNRPYKSYRRNRNNRLLIVFLLQVLLISLSSFGYAQYSNTVTAVATLENAVEDMHITAYEVVYYNGDGTLAISIAADEKSVDIEDTHLFPGWELKLVMEIHNAGTAPLWLWSEIMHNGVPILETDLLTLFRIDYTDGLYNDPGPDEEWFTGDDDPFELSLQLFPNDHVYKLEHLIFDAQGFPELQGQSFTFQVIIHGSATTPGGP
;
A
#
# COMPACT_ATOMS: atom_id res chain seq x y z
N MET A 1 68.60 23.92 23.25
CA MET A 1 67.86 22.67 23.05
C MET A 1 66.43 23.01 22.61
N ASN A 2 66.14 22.90 21.32
CA ASN A 2 64.81 23.19 20.77
C ASN A 2 63.94 21.93 20.85
N ARG A 3 62.85 21.98 21.63
CA ARG A 3 61.83 20.92 21.63
C ARG A 3 60.92 21.09 20.41
N PRO A 4 60.66 20.04 19.60
CA PRO A 4 59.73 20.13 18.49
C PRO A 4 58.30 20.19 19.02
N TYR A 5 57.55 21.21 18.58
CA TYR A 5 56.13 21.37 18.85
C TYR A 5 55.36 20.31 18.06
N LYS A 6 54.77 19.32 18.73
CA LYS A 6 53.86 18.35 18.10
C LYS A 6 52.60 19.09 17.67
N SER A 7 52.52 19.43 16.39
CA SER A 7 51.30 19.90 15.74
C SER A 7 50.25 18.79 15.80
N TYR A 8 49.28 18.95 16.69
CA TYR A 8 48.09 18.11 16.72
C TYR A 8 47.26 18.45 15.47
N ARG A 9 47.41 17.66 14.40
CA ARG A 9 46.49 17.68 13.25
C ARG A 9 45.10 17.31 13.78
N ARG A 10 44.32 18.31 14.17
CA ARG A 10 42.90 18.17 14.52
C ARG A 10 42.21 17.53 13.31
N ASN A 11 41.66 16.32 13.50
CA ASN A 11 40.88 15.58 12.52
C ASN A 11 39.63 16.36 12.11
N ARG A 12 39.80 17.29 11.16
CA ARG A 12 38.73 18.07 10.54
C ARG A 12 37.70 17.17 9.85
N ASN A 13 38.16 16.05 9.29
CA ASN A 13 37.31 15.06 8.63
C ASN A 13 36.35 14.37 9.61
N ASN A 14 36.80 13.98 10.81
CA ASN A 14 35.91 13.36 11.79
C ASN A 14 34.82 14.31 12.27
N ARG A 15 35.11 15.62 12.38
CA ARG A 15 34.09 16.61 12.76
C ARG A 15 33.03 16.81 11.68
N LEU A 16 33.44 16.82 10.40
CA LEU A 16 32.49 16.88 9.29
C LEU A 16 31.60 15.64 9.23
N LEU A 17 32.19 14.46 9.41
CA LEU A 17 31.46 13.19 9.39
C LEU A 17 30.46 13.10 10.55
N ILE A 18 30.84 13.58 11.74
CA ILE A 18 29.93 13.69 12.89
C ILE A 18 28.79 14.67 12.60
N VAL A 19 29.03 15.82 11.98
CA VAL A 19 27.97 16.79 11.66
C VAL A 19 26.94 16.19 10.69
N PHE A 20 27.40 15.50 9.64
CA PHE A 20 26.49 14.82 8.71
C PHE A 20 25.72 13.68 9.38
N LEU A 21 26.40 12.83 10.16
CA LEU A 21 25.74 11.74 10.88
C LEU A 21 24.74 12.25 11.92
N LEU A 22 25.05 13.35 12.62
CA LEU A 22 24.15 13.93 13.62
C LEU A 22 22.87 14.45 12.95
N GLN A 23 22.99 15.06 11.77
CA GLN A 23 21.84 15.54 11.01
C GLN A 23 20.94 14.38 10.58
N VAL A 24 21.53 13.32 10.01
CA VAL A 24 20.78 12.12 9.59
C VAL A 24 20.14 11.47 10.81
N LEU A 25 20.88 11.31 11.91
CA LEU A 25 20.37 10.72 13.15
C LEU A 25 19.25 11.56 13.76
N LEU A 26 19.34 12.89 13.73
CA LEU A 26 18.29 13.80 14.21
C LEU A 26 17.05 13.76 13.32
N ILE A 27 17.22 13.64 12.00
CA ILE A 27 16.11 13.42 11.07
C ILE A 27 15.43 12.08 11.40
N SER A 28 16.20 11.00 11.54
CA SER A 28 15.66 9.68 11.91
C SER A 28 14.97 9.68 13.27
N LEU A 29 15.57 10.30 14.29
CA LEU A 29 14.98 10.43 15.64
C LEU A 29 13.75 11.33 15.63
N SER A 30 13.71 12.36 14.78
CA SER A 30 12.50 13.16 14.60
C SER A 30 11.40 12.30 13.95
N SER A 31 11.70 11.57 12.88
CA SER A 31 10.73 10.65 12.26
C SER A 31 10.18 9.62 13.24
N PHE A 32 11.04 9.00 14.07
CA PHE A 32 10.62 8.07 15.14
C PHE A 32 9.84 8.75 16.27
N GLY A 33 10.31 9.91 16.74
CA GLY A 33 9.64 10.65 17.81
C GLY A 33 8.28 11.23 17.39
N TYR A 34 8.12 11.56 16.11
CA TYR A 34 6.87 12.03 15.53
C TYR A 34 5.88 10.89 15.24
N ALA A 35 6.36 9.71 14.82
CA ALA A 35 5.52 8.50 14.73
C ALA A 35 4.90 8.13 16.09
N GLN A 36 5.61 8.37 17.19
CA GLN A 36 5.11 8.12 18.55
C GLN A 36 4.11 9.18 19.09
N TYR A 37 3.95 10.34 18.42
CA TYR A 37 3.16 11.47 18.92
C TYR A 37 1.91 11.79 18.09
N SER A 38 1.75 11.21 16.90
CA SER A 38 0.56 11.32 16.08
C SER A 38 -0.37 10.15 16.39
N ASN A 39 -1.37 10.38 17.23
CA ASN A 39 -2.40 9.39 17.52
C ASN A 39 -3.29 9.21 16.28
N THR A 40 -3.12 8.10 15.60
CA THR A 40 -4.09 7.45 14.70
C THR A 40 -4.37 8.15 13.37
N VAL A 41 -3.59 7.82 12.34
CA VAL A 41 -4.05 7.91 10.95
C VAL A 41 -4.59 6.53 10.61
N THR A 42 -5.91 6.38 10.58
CA THR A 42 -6.60 5.13 10.23
C THR A 42 -6.81 5.12 8.72
N ALA A 43 -6.14 4.22 8.00
CA ALA A 43 -6.53 3.85 6.64
C ALA A 43 -7.53 2.70 6.77
N VAL A 44 -8.76 2.90 6.30
CA VAL A 44 -9.71 1.79 6.08
C VAL A 44 -9.81 1.62 4.58
N ALA A 45 -9.48 0.43 4.09
CA ALA A 45 -9.78 -0.01 2.74
C ALA A 45 -10.73 -1.20 2.84
N THR A 46 -11.89 -1.09 2.20
CA THR A 46 -12.83 -2.19 2.04
C THR A 46 -12.88 -2.50 0.56
N LEU A 47 -12.60 -3.75 0.20
CA LEU A 47 -12.95 -4.25 -1.13
C LEU A 47 -14.33 -4.86 -1.05
N GLU A 48 -15.24 -4.49 -1.94
CA GLU A 48 -16.57 -5.09 -1.98
C GLU A 48 -16.78 -5.76 -3.32
N ASN A 49 -17.40 -6.93 -3.27
CA ASN A 49 -17.84 -7.59 -4.47
C ASN A 49 -19.31 -7.30 -4.78
N ALA A 50 -19.57 -6.67 -5.93
CA ALA A 50 -20.93 -6.38 -6.36
C ALA A 50 -21.72 -7.63 -6.82
N VAL A 51 -21.06 -8.77 -7.00
CA VAL A 51 -21.68 -10.03 -7.43
C VAL A 51 -21.68 -11.01 -6.26
N GLU A 52 -22.83 -11.64 -5.99
CA GLU A 52 -22.96 -12.61 -4.88
C GLU A 52 -22.02 -13.82 -5.00
N ASP A 53 -21.50 -14.06 -6.19
CA ASP A 53 -20.78 -15.25 -6.59
C ASP A 53 -19.25 -15.10 -6.60
N MET A 54 -18.71 -13.96 -6.16
CA MET A 54 -17.26 -13.77 -6.06
C MET A 54 -16.83 -13.57 -4.62
N HIS A 55 -15.72 -14.21 -4.28
CA HIS A 55 -15.20 -14.31 -2.91
C HIS A 55 -13.73 -13.90 -2.87
N ILE A 56 -13.33 -13.23 -1.81
CA ILE A 56 -11.94 -13.01 -1.44
C ILE A 56 -11.56 -14.11 -0.46
N THR A 57 -10.80 -15.09 -0.95
CA THR A 57 -10.54 -16.36 -0.25
C THR A 57 -9.24 -16.33 0.56
N ALA A 58 -8.31 -15.48 0.19
CA ALA A 58 -7.02 -15.34 0.86
C ALA A 58 -6.42 -13.94 0.68
N TYR A 59 -5.49 -13.59 1.56
CA TYR A 59 -4.62 -12.43 1.40
C TYR A 59 -3.20 -12.73 1.88
N GLU A 60 -2.23 -12.00 1.34
CA GLU A 60 -0.82 -12.04 1.74
C GLU A 60 -0.25 -10.63 1.79
N VAL A 61 0.34 -10.26 2.93
CA VAL A 61 1.12 -9.03 3.07
C VAL A 61 2.55 -9.32 2.62
N VAL A 62 2.86 -8.97 1.37
CA VAL A 62 4.19 -9.19 0.77
C VAL A 62 5.22 -8.25 1.38
N TYR A 63 4.81 -7.00 1.64
CA TYR A 63 5.67 -6.02 2.29
C TYR A 63 4.86 -5.05 3.13
N TYR A 64 5.40 -4.73 4.30
CA TYR A 64 4.87 -3.72 5.20
C TYR A 64 6.00 -3.18 6.06
N ASN A 65 6.11 -1.85 6.12
CA ASN A 65 7.16 -1.19 6.92
C ASN A 65 6.62 -0.41 8.13
N GLY A 66 5.34 -0.56 8.46
CA GLY A 66 4.74 0.10 9.60
C GLY A 66 5.19 -0.48 10.96
N ASP A 67 4.65 0.06 12.04
CA ASP A 67 5.12 -0.25 13.41
C ASP A 67 4.48 -1.52 14.02
N GLY A 68 3.76 -2.29 13.21
CA GLY A 68 3.16 -3.56 13.59
C GLY A 68 1.72 -3.45 14.09
N THR A 69 1.07 -2.28 13.95
CA THR A 69 -0.36 -2.12 14.25
C THR A 69 -1.31 -2.45 13.12
N LEU A 70 -0.80 -2.90 11.97
CA LEU A 70 -1.62 -3.35 10.84
C LEU A 70 -2.55 -4.49 11.25
N ALA A 71 -3.84 -4.21 11.26
CA ALA A 71 -4.91 -5.18 11.36
C ALA A 71 -5.46 -5.41 9.95
N ILE A 72 -5.46 -6.68 9.50
CA ILE A 72 -6.12 -7.08 8.27
C ILE A 72 -7.03 -8.25 8.59
N SER A 73 -8.24 -8.22 8.05
CA SER A 73 -9.19 -9.32 8.18
C SER A 73 -10.07 -9.44 6.94
N ILE A 74 -10.33 -10.69 6.53
CA ILE A 74 -11.41 -10.99 5.58
C ILE A 74 -12.73 -11.00 6.38
N ALA A 75 -13.75 -10.33 5.87
CA ALA A 75 -15.09 -10.35 6.44
C ALA A 75 -15.71 -11.76 6.38
N ALA A 76 -16.66 -12.03 7.27
CA ALA A 76 -17.25 -13.37 7.40
C ALA A 76 -18.04 -13.83 6.17
N ASP A 77 -18.44 -12.92 5.29
CA ASP A 77 -19.09 -13.22 4.01
C ASP A 77 -18.08 -13.39 2.85
N GLU A 78 -16.78 -13.26 3.13
CA GLU A 78 -15.69 -13.32 2.16
C GLU A 78 -15.82 -12.28 1.04
N LYS A 79 -16.60 -11.21 1.22
CA LYS A 79 -16.77 -10.18 0.19
C LYS A 79 -15.87 -8.99 0.38
N SER A 80 -15.27 -8.86 1.56
CA SER A 80 -14.35 -7.79 1.86
C SER A 80 -13.12 -8.19 2.61
N VAL A 81 -12.06 -7.42 2.36
CA VAL A 81 -10.88 -7.34 3.21
C VAL A 81 -10.89 -5.96 3.81
N ASP A 82 -10.87 -5.90 5.14
CA ASP A 82 -10.71 -4.67 5.88
C ASP A 82 -9.25 -4.55 6.30
N ILE A 83 -8.61 -3.46 5.88
CA ILE A 83 -7.26 -3.09 6.27
C ILE A 83 -7.39 -1.90 7.22
N GLU A 84 -6.85 -2.00 8.42
CA GLU A 84 -6.77 -0.91 9.39
C GLU A 84 -5.32 -0.78 9.87
N ASP A 85 -4.72 0.39 9.67
CA ASP A 85 -3.48 0.76 10.34
C ASP A 85 -3.67 2.10 11.01
N THR A 86 -3.20 2.25 12.24
CA THR A 86 -3.30 3.48 13.02
C THR A 86 -2.01 4.31 13.02
N HIS A 87 -0.89 3.82 12.49
CA HIS A 87 0.38 4.55 12.56
C HIS A 87 1.00 4.78 11.18
N LEU A 88 0.34 5.62 10.38
CA LEU A 88 0.93 6.10 9.13
C LEU A 88 1.95 7.21 9.40
N PHE A 89 3.13 7.05 8.83
CA PHE A 89 4.21 8.03 8.82
C PHE A 89 4.68 8.28 7.38
N PRO A 90 5.31 9.43 7.07
CA PRO A 90 5.87 9.66 5.73
C PRO A 90 6.81 8.53 5.30
N GLY A 91 6.49 7.87 4.18
CA GLY A 91 7.18 6.69 3.68
C GLY A 91 6.62 5.35 4.17
N TRP A 92 5.50 5.36 4.90
CA TRP A 92 4.73 4.15 5.17
C TRP A 92 4.33 3.50 3.85
N GLU A 93 4.48 2.18 3.77
CA GLU A 93 4.27 1.41 2.55
C GLU A 93 3.66 0.04 2.88
N LEU A 94 2.67 -0.35 2.08
CA LEU A 94 2.00 -1.64 2.14
C LEU A 94 1.89 -2.23 0.74
N LYS A 95 2.31 -3.48 0.59
CA LYS A 95 2.07 -4.32 -0.58
C LYS A 95 1.26 -5.54 -0.16
N LEU A 96 0.08 -5.67 -0.75
CA LEU A 96 -0.89 -6.69 -0.42
C LEU A 96 -1.29 -7.45 -1.69
N VAL A 97 -1.39 -8.77 -1.58
CA VAL A 97 -1.98 -9.65 -2.58
C VAL A 97 -3.27 -10.21 -2.02
N MET A 98 -4.31 -10.29 -2.83
CA MET A 98 -5.58 -10.90 -2.47
C MET A 98 -6.00 -11.88 -3.55
N GLU A 99 -6.47 -13.07 -3.15
CA GLU A 99 -7.02 -14.05 -4.06
C GLU A 99 -8.53 -13.83 -4.22
N ILE A 100 -8.98 -13.68 -5.45
CA ILE A 100 -10.38 -13.52 -5.83
C ILE A 100 -10.83 -14.77 -6.57
N HIS A 101 -11.83 -15.45 -6.03
CA HIS A 101 -12.41 -16.67 -6.56
C HIS A 101 -13.80 -16.41 -7.14
N ASN A 102 -14.04 -16.84 -8.38
CA ASN A 102 -15.39 -16.88 -8.95
C ASN A 102 -16.09 -18.19 -8.55
N ALA A 103 -16.80 -18.16 -7.41
CA ALA A 103 -17.62 -19.26 -6.93
C ALA A 103 -18.96 -19.43 -7.69
N GLY A 104 -19.21 -18.59 -8.69
CA GLY A 104 -20.44 -18.58 -9.47
C GLY A 104 -20.53 -19.69 -10.50
N THR A 105 -21.54 -19.57 -11.36
CA THR A 105 -21.78 -20.50 -12.47
C THR A 105 -21.58 -19.88 -13.84
N ALA A 106 -21.26 -18.58 -13.90
CA ALA A 106 -21.02 -17.84 -15.14
C ALA A 106 -19.64 -17.17 -15.14
N PRO A 107 -18.99 -17.02 -16.31
CA PRO A 107 -17.77 -16.22 -16.43
C PRO A 107 -18.03 -14.74 -16.14
N LEU A 108 -17.06 -14.06 -15.52
CA LEU A 108 -17.19 -12.67 -15.08
C LEU A 108 -16.12 -11.78 -15.70
N TRP A 109 -16.56 -10.62 -16.20
CA TRP A 109 -15.69 -9.50 -16.51
C TRP A 109 -15.37 -8.75 -15.22
N LEU A 110 -14.10 -8.43 -14.99
CA LEU A 110 -13.64 -7.76 -13.77
C LEU A 110 -13.20 -6.33 -14.05
N TRP A 111 -13.49 -5.42 -13.12
CA TRP A 111 -12.92 -4.09 -13.07
C TRP A 111 -12.95 -3.57 -11.63
N SER A 112 -12.18 -2.53 -11.33
CA SER A 112 -12.16 -1.90 -10.02
C SER A 112 -12.44 -0.40 -10.09
N GLU A 113 -12.96 0.15 -9.01
CA GLU A 113 -13.09 1.59 -8.80
C GLU A 113 -12.70 1.97 -7.37
N ILE A 114 -12.15 3.17 -7.20
CA ILE A 114 -11.78 3.71 -5.90
C ILE A 114 -12.89 4.64 -5.44
N MET A 115 -13.37 4.43 -4.23
CA MET A 115 -14.43 5.22 -3.61
C MET A 115 -13.91 5.94 -2.38
N HIS A 116 -14.27 7.21 -2.21
CA HIS A 116 -14.05 7.96 -0.99
C HIS A 116 -15.39 8.53 -0.52
N ASN A 117 -15.82 8.14 0.69
CA ASN A 117 -17.12 8.54 1.25
C ASN A 117 -18.30 8.26 0.29
N GLY A 118 -18.26 7.12 -0.41
CA GLY A 118 -19.30 6.72 -1.37
C GLY A 118 -19.26 7.46 -2.70
N VAL A 119 -18.20 8.21 -3.01
CA VAL A 119 -18.03 8.91 -4.27
C VAL A 119 -16.81 8.34 -5.01
N PRO A 120 -16.92 8.02 -6.32
CA PRO A 120 -15.76 7.59 -7.11
C PRO A 120 -14.69 8.68 -7.17
N ILE A 121 -13.44 8.28 -6.96
CA ILE A 121 -12.26 9.13 -7.09
C ILE A 121 -11.19 8.44 -7.92
N LEU A 122 -10.22 9.22 -8.43
CA LEU A 122 -9.08 8.68 -9.16
C LEU A 122 -7.88 8.46 -8.22
N GLU A 123 -6.93 7.63 -8.65
CA GLU A 123 -5.63 7.44 -7.98
C GLU A 123 -4.89 8.78 -7.80
N THR A 124 -4.98 9.65 -8.80
CA THR A 124 -4.41 11.02 -8.72
C THR A 124 -5.06 11.86 -7.62
N ASP A 125 -6.33 11.61 -7.30
CA ASP A 125 -7.02 12.30 -6.21
C ASP A 125 -6.56 11.77 -4.85
N LEU A 126 -6.31 10.46 -4.72
CA LEU A 126 -5.69 9.89 -3.51
C LEU A 126 -4.34 10.56 -3.21
N LEU A 127 -3.49 10.67 -4.23
CA LEU A 127 -2.19 11.35 -4.09
C LEU A 127 -2.37 12.84 -3.78
N THR A 128 -3.31 13.51 -4.43
CA THR A 128 -3.48 14.96 -4.30
C THR A 128 -4.07 15.36 -2.94
N LEU A 129 -5.06 14.60 -2.45
CA LEU A 129 -5.83 14.89 -1.25
C LEU A 129 -5.19 14.30 0.02
N PHE A 130 -4.71 13.06 -0.07
CA PHE A 130 -4.25 12.29 1.09
C PHE A 130 -2.77 11.93 1.03
N ARG A 131 -2.07 12.26 -0.07
CA ARG A 131 -0.67 11.86 -0.30
C ARG A 131 -0.47 10.35 -0.25
N ILE A 132 -1.47 9.61 -0.70
CA ILE A 132 -1.35 8.16 -0.90
C ILE A 132 -1.02 7.98 -2.38
N ASP A 133 0.21 7.56 -2.66
CA ASP A 133 0.55 6.97 -3.96
C ASP A 133 -0.02 5.55 -3.97
N TYR A 134 -0.91 5.29 -4.92
CA TYR A 134 -1.68 4.05 -4.99
C TYR A 134 -1.53 3.48 -6.39
N THR A 135 -1.12 2.22 -6.46
CA THR A 135 -1.04 1.47 -7.71
C THR A 135 -1.61 0.08 -7.49
N ASP A 136 -2.35 -0.42 -8.48
CA ASP A 136 -3.01 -1.71 -8.40
C ASP A 136 -2.92 -2.53 -9.71
N GLY A 137 -3.35 -3.79 -9.65
CA GLY A 137 -3.47 -4.63 -10.84
C GLY A 137 -4.07 -6.01 -10.56
N LEU A 138 -4.56 -6.67 -11.60
CA LEU A 138 -5.02 -8.06 -11.56
C LEU A 138 -4.03 -8.98 -12.28
N TYR A 139 -3.77 -10.15 -11.71
CA TYR A 139 -2.72 -11.07 -12.13
C TYR A 139 -3.17 -12.53 -12.01
N ASN A 140 -2.69 -13.41 -12.88
CA ASN A 140 -2.95 -14.85 -12.79
C ASN A 140 -2.00 -15.55 -11.82
N ASP A 141 -0.75 -15.08 -11.73
CA ASP A 141 0.36 -15.80 -11.08
C ASP A 141 1.55 -14.84 -10.83
N PRO A 142 2.39 -15.05 -9.80
CA PRO A 142 3.63 -14.27 -9.60
C PRO A 142 4.66 -14.47 -10.71
N GLY A 143 4.46 -15.46 -11.58
CA GLY A 143 5.35 -15.72 -12.69
C GLY A 143 6.51 -16.67 -12.31
N PRO A 144 7.52 -16.80 -13.18
CA PRO A 144 8.55 -17.84 -13.06
C PRO A 144 9.44 -17.78 -11.82
N ASP A 145 9.59 -16.62 -11.17
CA ASP A 145 10.38 -16.47 -9.95
C ASP A 145 9.60 -16.76 -8.67
N GLU A 146 8.29 -16.97 -8.78
CA GLU A 146 7.36 -17.22 -7.68
C GLU A 146 7.31 -16.05 -6.65
N GLU A 147 7.75 -14.84 -7.03
CA GLU A 147 7.73 -13.64 -6.19
C GLU A 147 6.79 -12.56 -6.75
N TRP A 148 5.85 -12.08 -5.91
CA TRP A 148 4.94 -11.00 -6.28
C TRP A 148 5.59 -9.61 -6.32
N PHE A 149 5.01 -8.70 -7.10
CA PHE A 149 5.46 -7.31 -7.30
C PHE A 149 6.81 -7.22 -8.02
N THR A 150 7.00 -8.10 -9.01
CA THR A 150 8.18 -8.21 -9.85
C THR A 150 7.85 -7.85 -11.30
N GLY A 151 8.84 -7.96 -12.19
CA GLY A 151 8.66 -7.58 -13.59
C GLY A 151 8.02 -8.68 -14.44
N ASP A 152 7.90 -9.88 -13.91
CA ASP A 152 7.45 -11.10 -14.57
C ASP A 152 6.14 -11.68 -14.01
N ASP A 153 5.50 -10.99 -13.06
CA ASP A 153 4.10 -11.22 -12.67
C ASP A 153 3.20 -11.35 -13.92
N ASP A 154 2.38 -12.39 -14.02
CA ASP A 154 1.53 -12.65 -15.20
C ASP A 154 0.24 -11.83 -15.14
N PRO A 155 0.08 -10.78 -15.97
CA PRO A 155 -1.08 -9.90 -15.85
C PRO A 155 -2.36 -10.59 -16.31
N PHE A 156 -3.43 -10.43 -15.54
CA PHE A 156 -4.76 -10.78 -15.98
C PHE A 156 -5.26 -9.74 -16.98
N GLU A 157 -5.41 -10.14 -18.24
CA GLU A 157 -5.96 -9.23 -19.25
C GLU A 157 -7.43 -8.92 -18.93
N LEU A 158 -7.76 -7.65 -18.72
CA LEU A 158 -9.15 -7.18 -18.50
C LEU A 158 -10.09 -7.48 -19.68
N SER A 159 -9.54 -7.90 -20.82
CA SER A 159 -10.27 -8.41 -21.99
C SER A 159 -10.79 -9.86 -21.81
N LEU A 160 -10.37 -10.53 -20.74
CA LEU A 160 -10.70 -11.91 -20.44
C LEU A 160 -11.72 -12.00 -19.30
N GLN A 161 -12.46 -13.10 -19.30
CA GLN A 161 -13.42 -13.42 -18.26
C GLN A 161 -12.77 -14.35 -17.24
N LEU A 162 -13.01 -14.09 -15.96
CA LEU A 162 -12.73 -15.05 -14.90
C LEU A 162 -13.81 -16.14 -14.93
N PHE A 163 -13.43 -17.38 -15.29
CA PHE A 163 -14.39 -18.47 -15.43
C PHE A 163 -14.84 -19.03 -14.07
N PRO A 164 -15.96 -19.76 -14.02
CA PRO A 164 -16.41 -20.44 -12.80
C PRO A 164 -15.36 -21.37 -12.20
N ASN A 165 -15.11 -21.24 -10.90
CA ASN A 165 -14.07 -21.91 -10.11
C ASN A 165 -12.62 -21.52 -10.43
N ASP A 166 -12.40 -20.49 -11.24
CA ASP A 166 -11.07 -19.92 -11.43
C ASP A 166 -10.78 -18.83 -10.38
N HIS A 167 -9.50 -18.56 -10.20
CA HIS A 167 -8.96 -17.56 -9.29
C HIS A 167 -8.15 -16.52 -10.07
N VAL A 168 -8.14 -15.30 -9.55
CA VAL A 168 -7.25 -14.22 -9.99
C VAL A 168 -6.71 -13.52 -8.74
N TYR A 169 -5.55 -12.89 -8.85
CA TYR A 169 -4.91 -12.18 -7.75
C TYR A 169 -5.01 -10.68 -7.97
N LYS A 170 -5.43 -9.93 -6.95
CA LYS A 170 -5.40 -8.47 -6.92
C LYS A 170 -4.18 -8.03 -6.12
N LEU A 171 -3.31 -7.26 -6.76
CA LEU A 171 -2.17 -6.62 -6.12
C LEU A 171 -2.55 -5.17 -5.79
N GLU A 172 -2.28 -4.78 -4.55
CA GLU A 172 -2.49 -3.43 -4.02
C GLU A 172 -1.17 -2.91 -3.45
N HIS A 173 -0.73 -1.75 -3.91
CA HIS A 173 0.47 -1.09 -3.39
C HIS A 173 0.15 0.35 -3.01
N LEU A 174 0.38 0.66 -1.73
CA LEU A 174 0.10 1.95 -1.13
C LEU A 174 1.39 2.51 -0.54
N ILE A 175 1.67 3.80 -0.81
CA ILE A 175 2.74 4.56 -0.18
C ILE A 175 2.18 5.89 0.34
N PHE A 176 2.44 6.20 1.61
CA PHE A 176 2.07 7.49 2.19
C PHE A 176 3.21 8.52 2.03
N ASP A 177 3.18 9.32 0.96
CA ASP A 177 4.16 10.36 0.62
C ASP A 177 3.88 11.72 1.29
N ALA A 178 3.86 11.75 2.61
CA ALA A 178 3.56 12.95 3.39
C ALA A 178 4.79 13.75 3.86
N GLN A 179 5.98 13.53 3.27
CA GLN A 179 7.26 14.08 3.77
C GLN A 179 7.32 15.62 3.78
N GLY A 180 6.46 16.29 3.01
CA GLY A 180 6.32 17.75 2.97
C GLY A 180 4.97 18.31 3.45
N PHE A 181 4.10 17.46 4.02
CA PHE A 181 2.68 17.80 4.27
C PHE A 181 2.31 17.59 5.75
N PRO A 182 2.85 18.41 6.67
CA PRO A 182 2.58 18.27 8.10
C PRO A 182 1.10 18.42 8.47
N GLU A 183 0.30 19.08 7.64
CA GLU A 183 -1.15 19.24 7.81
C GLU A 183 -1.94 17.92 7.71
N LEU A 184 -1.36 16.87 7.12
CA LEU A 184 -1.97 15.54 7.02
C LEU A 184 -1.69 14.68 8.27
N GLN A 185 -0.84 15.13 9.18
CA GLN A 185 -0.56 14.43 10.43
C GLN A 185 -1.78 14.45 11.36
N GLY A 186 -2.12 13.30 11.94
CA GLY A 186 -3.27 13.15 12.84
C GLY A 186 -4.64 13.24 12.15
N GLN A 187 -4.69 13.16 10.83
CA GLN A 187 -5.95 12.97 10.10
C GLN A 187 -6.26 11.49 9.94
N SER A 188 -7.52 11.14 9.75
CA SER A 188 -7.92 9.79 9.33
C SER A 188 -8.41 9.88 7.89
N PHE A 189 -8.10 8.88 7.07
CA PHE A 189 -8.62 8.81 5.71
C PHE A 189 -9.17 7.42 5.43
N THR A 190 -10.31 7.38 4.78
CA THR A 190 -10.96 6.12 4.43
C THR A 190 -11.24 6.16 2.94
N PHE A 191 -10.87 5.10 2.25
CA PHE A 191 -11.26 4.89 0.87
C PHE A 191 -11.62 3.41 0.70
N GLN A 192 -12.20 3.04 -0.42
CA GLN A 192 -12.62 1.68 -0.69
C GLN A 192 -12.22 1.36 -2.12
N VAL A 193 -11.84 0.12 -2.38
CA VAL A 193 -11.50 -0.34 -3.72
C VAL A 193 -12.51 -1.39 -4.10
N ILE A 194 -13.58 -1.01 -4.79
CA ILE A 194 -14.66 -1.94 -5.12
C ILE A 194 -14.26 -2.74 -6.34
N ILE A 195 -14.32 -4.07 -6.25
CA ILE A 195 -14.08 -4.97 -7.38
C ILE A 195 -15.43 -5.46 -7.88
N HIS A 196 -15.70 -5.09 -9.12
CA HIS A 196 -16.94 -5.45 -9.79
C HIS A 196 -16.75 -6.69 -10.64
N GLY A 197 -17.82 -7.49 -10.71
CA GLY A 197 -17.96 -8.58 -11.64
C GLY A 197 -19.21 -8.39 -12.49
N SER A 198 -19.18 -8.84 -13.74
CA SER A 198 -20.41 -8.92 -14.53
C SER A 198 -20.33 -10.05 -15.54
N ALA A 199 -21.41 -10.81 -15.68
CA ALA A 199 -21.55 -11.82 -16.73
C ALA A 199 -21.69 -11.19 -18.13
N THR A 200 -22.05 -9.91 -18.21
CA THR A 200 -22.07 -9.12 -19.44
C THR A 200 -20.84 -8.24 -19.52
N THR A 201 -20.31 -8.01 -20.72
CA THR A 201 -19.24 -7.03 -20.93
C THR A 201 -19.62 -5.71 -20.27
N PRO A 202 -18.70 -5.06 -19.51
CA PRO A 202 -18.95 -3.73 -18.99
C PRO A 202 -19.39 -2.85 -20.16
N GLY A 203 -20.56 -2.25 -20.07
CA GLY A 203 -20.96 -1.26 -21.06
C GLY A 203 -19.89 -0.18 -21.03
N GLY A 204 -19.07 -0.10 -22.09
CA GLY A 204 -18.03 0.91 -22.16
C GLY A 204 -18.63 2.29 -21.89
N PRO A 205 -17.93 3.17 -21.16
CA PRO A 205 -18.39 4.54 -20.95
C PRO A 205 -18.73 5.25 -22.27
#